data_AF-A0A8H4BIR4-F1
#
_entry.id   AF-A0A8H4BIR4-F1
#
_cell.length_a   1.000
_cell.length_b   1.000
_cell.length_c   1.000
_cell.angle_alpha   90.00
_cell.angle_beta   90.00
_cell.angle_gamma   90.00
#
_symmetry.space_group_name_H-M   'P 1'
#
loop_
_entity.id
_entity.type
_entity.pdbx_description
1 polymer ?
#
loop_
_entity_poly.entity_id
_entity_poly.type
_entity_poly.pdbx_seq_one_letter_code
_entity_poly.pdbx_strand_id
1 'polypeptide(L)'
;MSVVDKVTEQLALIELKDDDIAEYITGIIEDESMEEDEKREVISEFLSEATDKDTENLINHLLKDWKQVHENQQKEAEEKKSKLIQDAKAREEERRIRAEKEQEENVSLRTAQKQLTKEQKEARDKLMQQYGYVADGSDDESKKEEPTELTPRDRRRGKTLPVAGNHGNR
;
A
#
# COMPACT_ATOMS: atom_id res chain seq x y z
N MET A 1 -10.45 -20.82 -21.78
CA MET A 1 -10.16 -22.13 -22.39
C MET A 1 -8.85 -22.58 -21.80
N SER A 2 -8.89 -23.71 -21.08
CA SER A 2 -7.72 -24.30 -20.43
C SER A 2 -6.74 -24.85 -21.47
N VAL A 3 -5.53 -25.24 -21.04
CA VAL A 3 -4.57 -25.93 -21.93
C VAL A 3 -5.14 -27.30 -22.32
N VAL A 4 -5.71 -28.03 -21.36
CA VAL A 4 -6.38 -29.32 -21.57
C VAL A 4 -7.47 -29.21 -22.64
N ASP A 5 -8.36 -28.21 -22.55
CA ASP A 5 -9.46 -28.02 -23.52
C ASP A 5 -8.92 -27.91 -24.95
N LYS A 6 -7.81 -27.17 -25.14
CA LYS A 6 -7.18 -26.99 -26.45
C LYS A 6 -6.54 -28.29 -26.95
N VAL A 7 -5.86 -29.01 -26.07
CA VAL A 7 -5.27 -30.31 -26.41
C VAL A 7 -6.38 -31.28 -26.84
N THR A 8 -7.48 -31.36 -26.07
CA THR A 8 -8.65 -32.19 -26.42
C THR A 8 -9.24 -31.81 -27.78
N GLU A 9 -9.38 -30.52 -28.09
CA GLU A 9 -9.88 -30.06 -29.39
C GLU A 9 -8.94 -30.47 -30.55
N GLN A 10 -7.63 -30.38 -30.35
CA GLN A 10 -6.68 -30.76 -31.40
C GLN A 10 -6.58 -32.28 -31.58
N LEU A 11 -6.65 -33.06 -30.49
CA LEU A 11 -6.71 -34.53 -30.56
C LEU A 11 -8.01 -35.01 -31.23
N ALA A 12 -9.12 -34.29 -31.04
CA ALA A 12 -10.38 -34.60 -31.71
C ALA A 12 -10.27 -34.53 -33.26
N LEU A 13 -9.35 -33.72 -33.81
CA LEU A 13 -9.10 -33.64 -35.27
C LEU A 13 -8.54 -34.93 -35.85
N ILE A 14 -7.79 -35.69 -35.04
CA ILE A 14 -7.28 -37.02 -35.38
C ILE A 14 -8.20 -38.13 -34.86
N GLU A 15 -9.44 -37.80 -34.49
CA GLU A 15 -10.45 -38.72 -33.93
C GLU A 15 -10.02 -39.38 -32.61
N LEU A 16 -9.02 -38.83 -31.92
CA LEU A 16 -8.60 -39.28 -30.61
C LEU A 16 -9.33 -38.44 -29.56
N LYS A 17 -10.45 -38.96 -29.05
CA LYS A 17 -11.31 -38.29 -28.06
C LYS A 17 -11.24 -39.05 -26.75
N ASP A 18 -10.13 -38.86 -26.07
CA ASP A 18 -9.85 -39.48 -24.78
C ASP A 18 -9.30 -38.40 -23.85
N ASP A 19 -10.01 -38.18 -22.75
CA ASP A 19 -9.68 -37.15 -21.78
C ASP A 19 -8.39 -37.48 -21.00
N ASP A 20 -8.11 -38.77 -20.77
CA ASP A 20 -6.91 -39.22 -20.07
C ASP A 20 -5.67 -38.98 -20.93
N ILE A 21 -5.78 -39.23 -22.25
CA ILE A 21 -4.72 -38.92 -23.23
C ILE A 21 -4.49 -37.40 -23.28
N ALA A 22 -5.55 -36.60 -23.30
CA ALA A 22 -5.43 -35.15 -23.32
C ALA A 22 -4.76 -34.61 -22.04
N GLU A 23 -5.11 -35.14 -20.86
CA GLU A 23 -4.49 -34.77 -19.59
C GLU A 23 -3.01 -35.16 -19.54
N TYR A 24 -2.67 -36.38 -19.99
CA TYR A 24 -1.29 -36.84 -20.03
C TYR A 24 -0.41 -35.98 -20.94
N ILE A 25 -0.87 -35.70 -22.16
CA ILE A 25 -0.17 -34.84 -23.11
C ILE A 25 -0.04 -33.42 -22.54
N THR A 26 -1.09 -32.91 -21.88
CA THR A 26 -1.02 -31.60 -21.21
C THR A 26 0.06 -31.59 -20.14
N GLY A 27 0.15 -32.65 -19.31
CA GLY A 27 1.19 -32.78 -18.29
C GLY A 27 2.60 -32.72 -18.85
N ILE A 28 2.86 -33.40 -19.98
CA ILE A 28 4.16 -33.33 -20.66
C ILE A 28 4.45 -31.93 -21.19
N ILE A 29 3.47 -31.30 -21.83
CA ILE A 29 3.63 -29.97 -22.42
C ILE A 29 3.94 -28.93 -21.33
N GLU A 30 3.27 -29.01 -20.18
CA GLU A 30 3.44 -28.08 -19.05
C GLU A 30 4.72 -28.33 -18.23
N ASP A 31 5.37 -29.48 -18.38
CA ASP A 31 6.57 -29.82 -17.61
C ASP A 31 7.77 -28.94 -18.01
N GLU A 32 8.10 -27.94 -17.20
CA GLU A 32 9.23 -27.04 -17.46
C GLU A 32 10.61 -27.71 -17.27
N SER A 33 10.67 -28.94 -16.74
CA SER A 33 11.92 -29.68 -16.54
C SER A 33 12.38 -30.47 -17.77
N MET A 34 11.48 -30.67 -18.74
CA MET A 34 11.76 -31.38 -19.99
C MET A 34 12.06 -30.40 -21.13
N GLU A 35 13.05 -30.73 -21.95
CA GLU A 35 13.36 -29.96 -23.15
C GLU A 35 12.30 -30.15 -24.24
N GLU A 36 12.14 -29.17 -25.13
CA GLU A 36 11.11 -29.19 -26.18
C GLU A 36 11.24 -30.42 -27.10
N ASP A 37 12.47 -30.83 -27.42
CA ASP A 37 12.77 -32.03 -28.22
C ASP A 37 12.39 -33.32 -27.50
N GLU A 38 12.64 -33.40 -26.19
CA GLU A 38 12.26 -34.56 -25.36
C GLU A 38 10.74 -34.68 -25.24
N LYS A 39 10.04 -33.55 -25.02
CA LYS A 39 8.57 -33.52 -25.03
C LYS A 39 8.01 -34.03 -26.34
N ARG A 40 8.60 -33.57 -27.46
CA ARG A 40 8.20 -34.00 -28.80
C ARG A 40 8.38 -35.50 -28.98
N GLU A 41 9.51 -36.05 -28.56
CA GLU A 41 9.80 -37.48 -28.64
C GLU A 41 8.79 -38.29 -27.82
N VAL A 42 8.58 -37.94 -26.55
CA VAL A 42 7.66 -38.67 -25.66
C VAL A 42 6.22 -38.62 -26.16
N ILE A 43 5.74 -37.44 -26.59
CA ILE A 43 4.38 -37.32 -27.15
C ILE A 43 4.26 -38.10 -28.46
N SER A 44 5.30 -38.08 -29.30
CA SER A 44 5.32 -38.83 -30.56
C SER A 44 5.28 -40.33 -30.33
N GLU A 45 6.08 -40.86 -29.41
CA GLU A 45 6.08 -42.28 -29.04
C GLU A 45 4.69 -42.68 -28.51
N PHE A 46 4.17 -41.91 -27.55
CA PHE A 46 2.86 -42.17 -26.96
C PHE A 46 1.72 -42.15 -27.99
N LEU A 47 1.68 -41.15 -28.86
CA LEU A 47 0.65 -41.07 -29.89
C LEU A 47 0.79 -42.16 -30.96
N SER A 48 2.01 -42.62 -31.25
CA SER A 48 2.22 -43.73 -32.19
C SER A 48 1.67 -45.06 -31.67
N GLU A 49 1.57 -45.24 -30.35
CA GLU A 49 0.90 -46.39 -29.74
C GLU A 49 -0.63 -46.25 -29.75
N ALA A 50 -1.13 -45.02 -29.67
CA ALA A 50 -2.57 -44.73 -29.59
C ALA A 50 -3.25 -44.59 -30.97
N THR A 51 -2.50 -44.23 -32.02
CA THR A 51 -3.05 -43.93 -33.35
C THR A 51 -2.02 -44.15 -34.46
N ASP A 52 -2.48 -44.66 -35.61
CA ASP A 52 -1.67 -44.80 -36.83
C ASP A 52 -1.62 -43.52 -37.69
N LYS A 53 -2.26 -42.44 -37.25
CA LYS A 53 -2.32 -41.17 -38.00
C LYS A 53 -1.03 -40.38 -37.86
N ASP A 54 -0.72 -39.56 -38.87
CA ASP A 54 0.37 -38.59 -38.78
C ASP A 54 0.05 -37.51 -37.73
N THR A 55 0.85 -37.48 -36.66
CA THR A 55 0.72 -36.57 -35.52
C THR A 55 1.80 -35.50 -35.49
N GLU A 56 2.73 -35.47 -36.45
CA GLU A 56 3.90 -34.59 -36.38
C GLU A 56 3.51 -33.11 -36.38
N ASN A 57 2.57 -32.74 -37.27
CA ASN A 57 2.05 -31.38 -37.35
C ASN A 57 1.23 -30.98 -36.12
N LEU A 58 0.49 -31.93 -35.55
CA LEU A 58 -0.28 -31.74 -34.32
C LEU A 58 0.65 -31.41 -33.15
N ILE A 59 1.69 -32.23 -32.94
CA ILE A 59 2.64 -32.04 -31.84
C ILE A 59 3.35 -30.69 -31.96
N ASN A 60 3.82 -30.33 -33.16
CA ASN A 60 4.44 -29.03 -33.41
C ASN A 60 3.48 -27.86 -33.11
N HIS A 61 2.20 -28.01 -33.42
CA HIS A 61 1.19 -26.99 -33.14
C HIS A 61 0.92 -26.86 -31.64
N LEU A 62 0.77 -27.97 -30.93
CA LEU A 62 0.56 -28.01 -29.48
C LEU A 62 1.69 -27.32 -28.72
N LEU A 63 2.94 -27.68 -29.02
CA LEU A 63 4.13 -27.11 -28.36
C LEU A 63 4.23 -25.60 -28.63
N LYS A 64 4.02 -25.19 -29.88
CA LYS A 64 4.07 -23.78 -30.27
C LYS A 64 2.96 -22.95 -29.60
N ASP A 65 1.75 -23.48 -29.56
CA ASP A 65 0.60 -22.80 -28.96
C ASP A 65 0.79 -22.62 -27.46
N TRP A 66 1.27 -23.66 -26.77
CA TRP A 66 1.60 -23.58 -25.36
C TRP A 66 2.68 -22.54 -25.08
N LYS A 67 3.77 -22.55 -25.85
CA LYS A 67 4.86 -21.58 -25.72
C LYS A 67 4.37 -20.14 -25.87
N GLN A 68 3.53 -19.89 -26.89
CA GLN A 68 2.95 -18.57 -27.10
C GLN A 68 2.03 -18.14 -25.94
N VAL A 69 1.22 -19.06 -25.41
CA VAL A 69 0.35 -18.77 -24.27
C VAL A 69 1.17 -18.48 -23.01
N HIS A 70 2.18 -19.30 -22.73
CA HIS A 70 3.05 -19.18 -21.57
C HIS A 70 3.87 -17.88 -21.60
N GLU A 71 4.49 -17.55 -22.74
CA GLU A 71 5.20 -16.28 -22.91
C GLU A 71 4.31 -15.06 -22.69
N ASN A 72 3.06 -15.10 -23.17
CA ASN A 72 2.10 -14.01 -22.97
C ASN A 72 1.69 -13.88 -21.50
N GLN A 73 1.48 -15.02 -20.81
CA GLN A 73 1.17 -15.02 -19.38
C GLN A 73 2.33 -14.46 -18.54
N GLN A 74 3.58 -14.82 -18.88
CA GLN A 74 4.76 -14.27 -18.22
C GLN A 74 4.86 -12.76 -18.42
N LYS A 75 4.72 -12.27 -19.66
CA LYS A 75 4.72 -10.83 -19.96
C LYS A 75 3.64 -10.08 -19.19
N GLU A 76 2.41 -10.61 -19.16
CA GLU A 76 1.33 -10.00 -18.38
C GLU A 76 1.63 -9.98 -16.88
N ALA A 77 2.22 -11.04 -16.34
CA ALA A 77 2.57 -11.11 -14.92
C ALA A 77 3.67 -10.10 -14.56
N GLU A 78 4.67 -9.93 -15.42
CA GLU A 78 5.71 -8.91 -15.27
C GLU A 78 5.16 -7.48 -15.39
N GLU A 79 4.26 -7.23 -16.34
CA GLU A 79 3.57 -5.95 -16.47
C GLU A 79 2.71 -5.63 -15.24
N LYS A 80 1.99 -6.61 -14.71
CA LYS A 80 1.18 -6.44 -13.48
C LYS A 80 2.09 -6.13 -12.28
N LYS A 81 3.20 -6.86 -12.13
CA LYS A 81 4.19 -6.61 -11.07
C LYS A 81 4.80 -5.22 -11.17
N SER A 82 5.22 -4.81 -12.37
CA SER A 82 5.82 -3.49 -12.59
C SER A 82 4.83 -2.35 -12.32
N LYS A 83 3.57 -2.47 -12.78
CA LYS A 83 2.49 -1.51 -12.49
C LYS A 83 2.23 -1.38 -10.99
N LEU A 84 2.18 -2.50 -10.25
CA LEU A 84 2.01 -2.48 -8.79
C LEU A 84 3.16 -1.77 -8.07
N ILE A 85 4.41 -2.00 -8.49
CA ILE A 85 5.58 -1.34 -7.92
C ILE A 85 5.55 0.16 -8.22
N GLN A 86 5.20 0.56 -9.44
CA GLN A 86 5.10 1.97 -9.83
C GLN A 86 3.99 2.69 -9.05
N ASP A 87 2.82 2.08 -8.93
CA ASP A 87 1.69 2.62 -8.16
C ASP A 87 2.03 2.74 -6.66
N ALA A 88 2.70 1.74 -6.08
CA ALA A 88 3.18 1.82 -4.70
C ALA A 88 4.17 2.98 -4.50
N LYS A 89 5.14 3.15 -5.41
CA LYS A 89 6.10 4.27 -5.39
C LYS A 89 5.41 5.62 -5.54
N ALA A 90 4.44 5.73 -6.45
CA ALA A 90 3.70 6.98 -6.67
C ALA A 90 2.91 7.39 -5.42
N ARG A 91 2.25 6.43 -4.74
CA ARG A 91 1.53 6.68 -3.49
C ARG A 91 2.46 7.08 -2.34
N GLU A 92 3.64 6.47 -2.26
CA GLU A 92 4.63 6.81 -1.25
C GLU A 92 5.15 8.24 -1.47
N GLU A 93 5.47 8.60 -2.71
CA GLU A 93 5.90 9.95 -3.08
C GLU A 93 4.81 10.99 -2.77
N GLU A 94 3.56 10.71 -3.13
CA GLU A 94 2.43 11.60 -2.83
C GLU A 94 2.26 11.81 -1.32
N ARG A 95 2.40 10.74 -0.51
CA ARG A 95 2.38 10.85 0.95
C ARG A 95 3.52 11.69 1.48
N ARG A 96 4.73 11.54 0.93
CA ARG A 96 5.90 12.33 1.34
C ARG A 96 5.67 13.81 1.07
N ILE A 97 5.25 14.16 -0.14
CA ILE A 97 4.94 15.54 -0.54
C ILE A 97 3.85 16.14 0.34
N ARG A 98 2.79 15.36 0.65
CA ARG A 98 1.71 15.82 1.52
C ARG A 98 2.18 16.07 2.94
N ALA A 99 3.02 15.19 3.49
CA ALA A 99 3.60 15.36 4.82
C ALA A 99 4.53 16.57 4.91
N GLU A 100 5.35 16.81 3.87
CA GLU A 100 6.22 17.99 3.78
C GLU A 100 5.39 19.28 3.76
N LYS A 101 4.33 19.35 2.95
CA LYS A 101 3.41 20.51 2.92
C LYS A 101 2.73 20.75 4.27
N GLU A 102 2.22 19.69 4.90
CA GLU A 102 1.58 19.82 6.22
C GLU A 102 2.57 20.31 7.29
N GLN A 103 3.82 19.88 7.21
CA GLN A 103 4.87 20.35 8.10
C GLN A 103 5.19 21.83 7.90
N GLU A 104 5.31 22.28 6.64
CA GLU A 104 5.54 23.69 6.30
C GLU A 104 4.38 24.59 6.77
N GLU A 105 3.14 24.17 6.52
CA GLU A 105 1.94 24.87 6.98
C GLU A 105 1.92 24.98 8.50
N ASN A 106 2.19 23.89 9.22
CA ASN A 106 2.24 23.90 10.69
C ASN A 106 3.35 24.81 11.24
N VAL A 107 4.52 24.86 10.59
CA VAL A 107 5.59 25.78 10.97
C VAL A 107 5.14 27.23 10.77
N SER A 108 4.52 27.55 9.63
CA SER A 108 4.03 28.91 9.34
C SER A 108 2.94 29.38 10.30
N LEU A 109 2.01 28.48 10.68
CA LEU A 109 0.98 28.79 11.67
C LEU A 109 1.58 29.06 13.05
N ARG A 110 2.58 28.25 13.46
CA ARG A 110 3.29 28.45 14.73
C ARG A 110 4.08 29.75 14.77
N THR A 111 4.71 30.16 13.66
CA THR A 111 5.44 31.43 13.60
C THR A 111 4.48 32.61 13.63
N ALA A 112 3.37 32.57 12.90
CA ALA A 112 2.33 33.60 12.92
C ALA A 112 1.72 33.76 14.32
N GLN A 113 1.38 32.66 15.00
CA GLN A 113 0.89 32.70 16.39
C GLN A 113 1.92 33.31 17.36
N LYS A 114 3.21 33.03 17.17
CA LYS A 114 4.29 33.65 17.98
C LYS A 114 4.45 35.15 17.71
N GLN A 115 4.23 35.62 16.47
CA GLN A 115 4.27 37.05 16.16
C GLN A 115 3.10 37.78 16.81
N LEU A 116 1.88 37.26 16.68
CA LEU A 116 0.70 37.82 17.32
C LEU A 116 0.85 37.92 18.85
N THR A 117 1.43 36.90 19.50
CA THR A 117 1.65 36.95 20.97
C THR A 117 2.68 38.01 21.38
N LYS A 118 3.67 38.33 20.54
CA LYS A 118 4.59 39.46 20.77
C LYS A 118 3.88 40.80 20.62
N GLU A 119 3.12 40.99 19.54
CA GLU A 119 2.35 42.21 19.30
C GLU A 119 1.33 42.46 20.40
N GLN A 120 0.65 41.42 20.89
CA GLN A 120 -0.26 41.49 22.04
C GLN A 120 0.44 41.95 23.31
N LYS A 121 1.66 41.45 23.55
CA LYS A 121 2.47 41.88 24.69
C LYS A 121 2.86 43.35 24.58
N GLU A 122 3.33 43.78 23.40
CA GLU A 122 3.68 45.19 23.15
C GLU A 122 2.47 46.12 23.27
N ALA A 123 1.30 45.70 22.79
CA ALA A 123 0.05 46.44 22.94
C ALA A 123 -0.33 46.59 24.42
N ARG A 124 -0.19 45.52 25.22
CA ARG A 124 -0.40 45.57 26.67
C ARG A 124 0.59 46.55 27.33
N ASP A 125 1.86 46.48 26.97
CA ASP A 125 2.90 47.33 27.56
C ASP A 125 2.67 48.82 27.21
N LYS A 126 2.27 49.13 25.97
CA LYS A 126 1.88 50.49 25.55
C LYS A 126 0.65 50.98 26.30
N LEU A 127 -0.37 50.13 26.48
CA LEU A 127 -1.56 50.46 27.26
C LEU A 127 -1.17 50.79 28.72
N MET A 128 -0.32 49.97 29.33
CA MET A 128 0.17 50.19 30.69
C MET A 128 0.99 51.49 30.80
N GLN A 129 1.78 51.85 29.80
CA GLN A 129 2.49 53.14 29.78
C GLN A 129 1.52 54.33 29.71
N GLN A 130 0.48 54.23 28.87
CA GLN A 130 -0.53 55.29 28.73
C GLN A 130 -1.31 55.54 30.02
N TYR A 131 -1.69 54.49 30.74
CA TYR A 131 -2.41 54.64 32.02
C TYR A 131 -1.49 54.82 33.24
N GLY A 132 -0.26 54.29 33.19
CA GLY A 132 0.74 54.47 34.23
C GLY A 132 1.23 55.91 34.35
N TYR A 133 1.27 56.65 33.24
CA TYR A 133 1.61 58.08 33.24
C TYR A 133 0.47 58.97 33.79
N VAL A 134 -0.78 58.48 33.81
CA VAL A 134 -1.91 59.19 34.43
C VAL A 134 -1.91 59.02 35.96
N ALA A 135 -1.29 57.95 36.48
CA ALA A 135 -1.21 57.68 37.91
C ALA A 135 -0.01 58.35 38.61
N ASP A 136 1.03 58.76 37.87
CA ASP A 136 2.23 59.42 38.42
C ASP A 136 2.12 60.96 38.45
N GLY A 137 0.93 61.49 38.13
CA GLY A 137 0.60 62.93 38.16
C GLY A 137 -0.36 63.34 39.27
N SER A 138 -0.78 62.43 40.13
CA SER A 138 -1.62 62.73 41.30
C SER A 138 -0.85 62.37 42.57
N ASP A 139 -0.25 63.42 43.13
CA ASP A 139 0.10 63.56 44.54
C ASP A 139 -1.03 62.97 45.41
N ASP A 140 -0.83 61.80 46.02
CA ASP A 140 -1.54 61.46 47.25
C ASP A 140 -0.81 60.36 48.04
N GLU A 141 -0.28 60.75 49.19
CA GLU A 141 0.10 59.86 50.27
C GLU A 141 -1.13 59.05 50.71
N SER A 142 -1.16 57.73 50.51
CA SER A 142 -1.67 56.82 51.54
C SER A 142 -1.64 55.34 51.17
N LYS A 143 -1.13 54.57 52.15
CA LYS A 143 -1.50 53.19 52.50
C LYS A 143 -1.01 52.07 51.59
N LYS A 144 0.12 51.49 52.03
CA LYS A 144 0.45 50.08 51.83
C LYS A 144 -0.66 49.21 52.43
N GLU A 145 -1.47 48.58 51.58
CA GLU A 145 -2.25 47.41 51.95
C GLU A 145 -1.52 46.14 51.48
N GLU A 146 -1.55 45.13 52.34
CA GLU A 146 -0.74 43.92 52.33
C GLU A 146 -0.91 43.05 51.06
N PRO A 147 0.12 42.27 50.65
CA PRO A 147 -0.02 41.33 49.56
C PRO A 147 -0.77 40.09 50.06
N THR A 148 -2.06 39.96 49.72
CA THR A 148 -2.75 38.68 49.84
C THR A 148 -2.15 37.69 48.85
N GLU A 149 -1.46 36.66 49.36
CA GLU A 149 -0.94 35.54 48.59
C GLU A 149 -2.08 34.83 47.81
N LEU A 150 -2.10 35.01 46.49
CA LEU A 150 -2.88 34.15 45.62
C LEU A 150 -2.16 32.82 45.47
N THR A 151 -2.65 31.81 46.19
CA THR A 151 -2.18 30.42 46.06
C THR A 151 -2.29 29.95 44.60
N PRO A 152 -1.24 29.31 44.05
CA PRO A 152 -1.32 28.74 42.70
C PRO A 152 -2.36 27.63 42.62
N ARG A 153 -3.41 27.85 41.81
CA ARG A 153 -4.46 26.87 41.53
C ARG A 153 -3.86 25.67 40.77
N ASP A 154 -3.64 24.57 41.48
CA ASP A 154 -3.13 23.30 40.93
C ASP A 154 -4.06 22.79 39.81
N ARG A 155 -3.53 22.72 38.59
CA ARG A 155 -4.23 22.26 37.38
C ARG A 155 -4.04 20.76 37.09
N ARG A 156 -3.55 19.97 38.05
CA ARG A 156 -3.45 18.51 37.87
C ARG A 156 -4.71 17.77 38.36
N ARG A 157 -5.84 18.00 37.69
CA ARG A 157 -6.93 17.02 37.63
C ARG A 157 -7.42 16.88 36.20
N GLY A 158 -7.04 15.78 35.57
CA GLY A 158 -7.55 15.43 34.25
C GLY A 158 -6.85 14.24 33.64
N LYS A 159 -7.29 13.04 34.03
CA LYS A 159 -7.37 11.76 33.25
C LYS A 159 -7.08 10.56 34.17
N THR A 160 -8.04 10.23 35.02
CA THR A 160 -8.28 8.83 35.38
C THR A 160 -8.93 8.17 34.17
N LEU A 161 -8.20 7.27 33.50
CA LEU A 161 -8.77 6.37 32.50
C LEU A 161 -9.76 5.41 33.20
N PRO A 162 -10.94 5.14 32.62
CA PRO A 162 -11.80 4.09 33.14
C PRO A 162 -11.20 2.74 32.75
N VAL A 163 -10.73 1.96 33.73
CA VAL A 163 -10.46 0.54 33.53
C VAL A 163 -11.76 -0.21 33.82
N ALA A 164 -12.43 -0.64 32.75
CA ALA A 164 -13.51 -1.61 32.79
C ALA A 164 -12.96 -2.98 33.27
N GLY A 165 -13.75 -3.67 34.08
CA GLY A 165 -13.31 -4.80 34.92
C GLY A 165 -13.28 -6.19 34.29
N ASN A 166 -13.52 -7.17 35.19
CA ASN A 166 -13.49 -8.65 35.08
C ASN A 166 -12.10 -9.30 35.28
N HIS A 167 -11.89 -10.32 36.11
CA HIS A 167 -12.78 -11.25 36.82
C HIS A 167 -12.18 -11.67 38.17
N GLY A 168 -13.03 -11.80 39.19
CA GLY A 168 -12.72 -12.55 40.39
C GLY A 168 -12.78 -14.05 40.10
N ASN A 169 -11.79 -14.78 40.59
CA ASN A 169 -11.87 -16.22 40.76
C ASN A 169 -11.05 -16.59 41.99
N ARG A 170 -11.74 -16.83 43.10
CA ARG A 170 -11.31 -17.65 44.24
C ARG A 170 -12.47 -17.84 45.19
#